data_AF-A0A956W5G1-F1
#
_entry.id   AF-A0A956W5G1-F1
#
_cell.length_a   1.000
_cell.length_b   1.000
_cell.length_c   1.000
_cell.angle_alpha   90.00
_cell.angle_beta   90.00
_cell.angle_gamma   90.00
#
_symmetry.space_group_name_H-M   'P 1'
#
loop_
_entity.id
_entity.type
_entity.pdbx_description
1 polymer ?
#
loop_
_entity_poly.entity_id
_entity_poly.type
_entity_poly.pdbx_seq_one_letter_code
_entity_poly.pdbx_strand_id
1 'polypeptide(L)'
;MKLVIIIIAVLGIGAWLALGLFIAQGPQPEIILPAEIITTVGPLNISNTLITSWAAMILIIALSLAATRSMKLMPSGVQNFVEAGVGFLVDQCE
;
A
#
# COMPACT_ATOMS: atom_id res chain seq x y z
N MET A 1 -46.89 -25.03 -2.33
CA MET A 1 -46.07 -24.74 -1.13
C MET A 1 -44.72 -25.44 -1.14
N LYS A 2 -44.63 -26.77 -1.32
CA LYS A 2 -43.35 -27.51 -1.32
C LYS A 2 -42.31 -26.99 -2.34
N LEU A 3 -42.75 -26.63 -3.54
CA LEU A 3 -41.88 -26.13 -4.61
C LEU A 3 -41.27 -24.75 -4.29
N VAL A 4 -42.01 -23.86 -3.61
CA VAL A 4 -41.50 -22.55 -3.16
C VAL A 4 -40.44 -22.72 -2.07
N ILE A 5 -40.67 -23.65 -1.14
CA ILE A 5 -39.71 -23.97 -0.07
C ILE A 5 -38.40 -24.52 -0.65
N ILE A 6 -38.48 -25.37 -1.67
CA ILE A 6 -37.30 -25.94 -2.34
C ILE A 6 -36.49 -24.84 -3.04
N ILE A 7 -37.15 -23.91 -3.73
CA ILE A 7 -36.46 -22.80 -4.41
C ILE A 7 -35.73 -21.89 -3.41
N ILE A 8 -36.39 -21.53 -2.31
CA ILE A 8 -35.78 -20.69 -1.26
C ILE A 8 -34.58 -21.39 -0.62
N ALA A 9 -34.68 -22.70 -0.36
CA ALA A 9 -33.59 -23.48 0.20
C ALA A 9 -32.38 -23.52 -0.74
N VAL A 10 -32.60 -23.74 -2.04
CA VAL A 10 -31.52 -23.77 -3.05
C VAL A 10 -30.85 -22.40 -3.17
N LEU A 11 -31.62 -21.31 -3.18
CA LEU A 11 -31.08 -19.95 -3.24
C LEU A 11 -30.29 -19.60 -1.97
N GLY A 12 -30.78 -19.97 -0.79
CA GLY A 12 -30.08 -19.74 0.47
C GLY A 12 -28.76 -20.49 0.56
N ILE A 13 -28.74 -21.77 0.16
CA ILE A 13 -27.52 -22.59 0.11
C ILE A 13 -26.54 -22.02 -0.92
N GLY A 14 -27.02 -21.62 -2.10
CA GLY A 14 -26.19 -20.99 -3.12
C GLY A 14 -25.54 -19.69 -2.66
N ALA A 15 -26.32 -18.82 -1.99
CA ALA A 15 -25.82 -17.58 -1.42
C ALA A 15 -24.79 -17.82 -0.31
N TRP A 16 -25.04 -18.79 0.58
CA TRP A 16 -24.11 -19.15 1.65
C TRP A 16 -22.77 -19.67 1.12
N LEU A 17 -22.81 -20.54 0.11
CA LEU A 17 -21.60 -21.06 -0.53
C LEU A 17 -20.84 -19.97 -1.29
N ALA A 18 -21.52 -19.08 -2.00
CA ALA A 18 -20.89 -17.97 -2.71
C ALA A 18 -20.19 -17.00 -1.75
N LEU A 19 -20.84 -16.65 -0.63
CA LEU A 19 -20.26 -15.81 0.42
C LEU A 19 -19.08 -16.50 1.10
N GLY A 20 -19.20 -17.79 1.40
CA GLY A 20 -18.12 -18.59 1.98
C GLY A 20 -16.88 -18.64 1.10
N LEU A 21 -17.04 -18.85 -0.21
CA LEU A 21 -15.93 -18.88 -1.16
C LEU A 21 -15.32 -17.50 -1.42
N PHE A 22 -16.12 -16.43 -1.34
CA PHE A 22 -15.63 -15.07 -1.50
C PHE A 22 -14.75 -14.62 -0.32
N ILE A 23 -15.07 -15.06 0.91
CA ILE A 23 -14.30 -14.72 2.12
C ILE A 23 -13.12 -15.69 2.32
N ALA A 24 -13.31 -16.98 2.01
CA ALA A 24 -12.29 -18.01 2.16
C ALA A 24 -11.40 -18.15 0.90
N GLN A 25 -11.05 -17.03 0.26
CA GLN A 25 -9.97 -17.04 -0.71
C GLN A 25 -8.69 -17.45 0.04
N GLY A 26 -8.26 -18.69 -0.16
CA GLY A 26 -7.08 -19.25 0.47
C GLY A 26 -5.83 -18.41 0.15
N PRO A 27 -4.74 -18.58 0.93
CA PRO A 27 -3.50 -17.85 0.70
C PRO A 27 -3.09 -17.98 -0.76
N GLN A 28 -3.07 -16.85 -1.47
CA GLN A 28 -2.62 -16.85 -2.85
C GLN A 28 -1.13 -17.23 -2.84
N PRO A 29 -0.68 -18.18 -3.66
CA PRO A 29 0.73 -18.49 -3.74
C PRO A 29 1.47 -17.24 -4.23
N GLU A 30 2.21 -16.60 -3.32
CA GLU A 30 3.05 -15.46 -3.66
C GLU A 30 4.24 -15.97 -4.47
N ILE A 31 4.24 -15.67 -5.77
CA ILE A 31 5.39 -15.91 -6.62
C ILE A 31 6.41 -14.80 -6.29
N ILE A 32 7.32 -15.10 -5.37
CA ILE A 32 8.41 -14.18 -5.00
C ILE A 32 9.44 -14.22 -6.13
N LEU A 33 9.31 -13.30 -7.07
CA LEU A 33 10.34 -13.08 -8.09
C LEU A 33 11.49 -12.30 -7.45
N PRO A 34 12.71 -12.87 -7.39
CA PRO A 34 13.86 -12.14 -6.86
C PRO A 34 14.12 -10.88 -7.69
N ALA A 35 14.62 -9.83 -7.03
CA ALA A 35 14.89 -8.56 -7.68
C ALA A 35 15.89 -8.74 -8.84
N GLU A 36 15.46 -8.37 -10.04
CA GLU A 36 16.28 -8.49 -11.24
C GLU A 36 17.45 -7.51 -11.18
N ILE A 37 18.66 -8.02 -11.42
CA ILE A 37 19.89 -7.23 -11.47
C ILE A 37 19.96 -6.56 -12.85
N ILE A 38 19.84 -5.23 -12.88
CA ILE A 38 19.88 -4.45 -14.11
C ILE A 38 21.33 -4.19 -14.54
N THR A 39 22.18 -3.86 -13.57
CA THR A 39 23.60 -3.57 -13.83
C THR A 39 24.45 -3.84 -12.60
N THR A 40 25.76 -3.98 -12.78
CA THR A 40 26.73 -4.23 -11.72
C THR A 40 27.81 -3.17 -11.77
N VAL A 41 28.05 -2.48 -10.65
CA VAL A 41 29.11 -1.47 -10.52
C VAL A 41 30.09 -1.95 -9.46
N GLY A 42 31.24 -2.47 -9.90
CA GLY A 42 32.21 -3.10 -9.00
C GLY A 42 31.60 -4.31 -8.26
N PRO A 43 31.66 -4.38 -6.92
CA PRO A 43 31.06 -5.47 -6.15
C PRO A 43 29.54 -5.30 -5.90
N LEU A 44 28.94 -4.19 -6.34
CA LEU A 44 27.54 -3.87 -6.06
C LEU A 44 26.63 -4.23 -7.23
N ASN A 45 25.65 -5.08 -6.95
CA ASN A 45 24.56 -5.41 -7.88
C ASN A 45 23.44 -4.37 -7.75
N ILE A 46 23.19 -3.63 -8.82
CA ILE A 46 22.10 -2.66 -8.90
C ILE A 46 20.87 -3.38 -9.45
N SER A 47 19.94 -3.68 -8.55
CA SER A 47 18.65 -4.30 -8.89
C SER A 47 17.56 -3.27 -9.16
N ASN A 48 16.47 -3.70 -9.81
CA ASN A 48 15.28 -2.87 -10.01
C ASN A 48 14.78 -2.24 -8.68
N THR A 49 14.79 -3.03 -7.62
CA THR A 49 14.32 -2.65 -6.28
C THR A 49 15.23 -1.59 -5.68
N LEU A 50 16.55 -1.68 -5.92
CA LEU A 50 17.50 -0.67 -5.46
C LEU A 50 17.28 0.67 -6.17
N ILE A 51 17.09 0.66 -7.50
CA ILE A 51 16.79 1.87 -8.27
C ILE A 51 15.47 2.51 -7.82
N THR A 52 14.42 1.72 -7.63
CA THR A 52 13.13 2.20 -7.13
C THR A 52 13.27 2.80 -5.72
N SER A 53 14.07 2.17 -4.86
CA SER A 53 14.35 2.68 -3.51
C SER A 53 15.09 4.03 -3.55
N TRP A 54 16.07 4.19 -4.44
CA TRP A 54 16.74 5.48 -4.65
C TRP A 54 15.79 6.56 -5.18
N ALA A 55 14.91 6.22 -6.13
CA ALA A 55 13.90 7.13 -6.63
C ALA A 55 12.94 7.59 -5.51
N ALA A 56 12.48 6.66 -4.67
CA ALA A 56 11.66 6.96 -3.50
C ALA A 56 12.38 7.87 -2.50
N MET A 57 13.65 7.59 -2.19
CA MET A 57 14.45 8.44 -1.30
C MET A 57 14.64 9.85 -1.87
N ILE A 58 14.94 9.99 -3.16
CA ILE A 58 15.05 11.31 -3.82
C ILE A 58 13.74 12.08 -3.71
N LEU A 59 12.60 11.43 -3.94
CA LEU A 59 11.28 12.06 -3.82
C LEU A 59 11.03 12.56 -2.39
N ILE A 60 11.28 11.72 -1.38
CA ILE A 60 11.09 12.10 0.03
C ILE A 60 12.03 13.25 0.40
N ILE A 61 13.31 13.17 0.04
CA ILE A 61 14.30 14.24 0.30
C ILE A 61 13.86 15.54 -0.37
N ALA A 62 13.44 15.50 -1.63
CA ALA A 62 12.98 16.68 -2.35
C ALA A 62 11.72 17.30 -1.71
N LEU A 63 10.76 16.47 -1.28
CA LEU A 63 9.56 16.93 -0.56
C LEU A 63 9.93 17.58 0.78
N SER A 64 10.82 16.96 1.55
CA SER A 64 11.30 17.50 2.82
C SER A 64 12.02 18.85 2.64
N LEU A 65 12.90 18.95 1.64
CA LEU A 65 13.58 20.21 1.32
C LEU A 65 12.61 21.28 0.83
N ALA A 66 11.62 20.92 0.00
CA ALA A 66 10.60 21.84 -0.47
C ALA A 66 9.72 22.38 0.67
N ALA A 67 9.34 21.53 1.62
CA ALA A 67 8.56 21.91 2.79
C ALA A 67 9.32 22.82 3.77
N THR A 68 10.64 22.61 3.91
CA THR A 68 11.47 23.31 4.90
C THR A 68 12.17 24.57 4.37
N ARG A 69 12.24 24.77 3.05
CA ARG A 69 12.95 25.91 2.44
C ARG A 69 12.38 27.29 2.82
N SER A 70 11.09 27.39 3.13
CA SER A 70 10.43 28.66 3.43
C SER A 70 9.36 28.49 4.52
N MET A 71 9.79 28.07 5.71
CA MET A 71 8.87 27.84 6.82
C MET A 71 8.22 29.15 7.28
N LYS A 72 6.90 29.12 7.39
CA LYS A 72 6.08 30.20 7.94
C LYS A 72 5.47 29.75 9.27
N LEU A 73 5.26 30.70 10.18
CA LEU A 73 4.61 30.43 11.47
C LEU A 73 3.17 29.94 11.29
N MET A 74 2.44 30.51 10.34
CA MET A 74 1.17 29.95 9.89
C MET A 74 1.43 29.07 8.66
N PRO A 75 1.29 27.74 8.77
CA PRO A 75 1.63 26.83 7.69
C PRO A 75 0.68 27.01 6.50
N SER A 76 1.22 26.88 5.28
CA SER A 76 0.45 26.94 4.04
C SER A 76 1.09 26.07 2.95
N GLY A 77 0.28 25.58 2.01
CA GLY A 77 0.75 24.80 0.86
C GLY A 77 1.44 23.48 1.26
N VAL A 78 2.65 23.26 0.73
CA VAL A 78 3.43 22.02 0.95
C VAL A 78 3.85 21.85 2.41
N GLN A 79 4.20 22.94 3.10
CA GLN A 79 4.53 22.90 4.53
C GLN A 79 3.37 22.32 5.34
N ASN A 80 2.14 22.78 5.10
CA ASN A 80 0.95 22.29 5.81
C ASN A 80 0.71 20.79 5.59
N PHE A 81 0.89 20.29 4.37
CA PHE A 81 0.73 18.87 4.08
C PHE A 81 1.76 18.01 4.80
N VAL A 82 3.04 18.41 4.76
CA VAL A 82 4.12 17.66 5.42
C VAL A 82 3.99 17.73 6.94
N GLU A 83 3.69 18.90 7.50
CA GLU A 83 3.47 19.06 8.94
C GLU A 83 2.27 18.27 9.45
N ALA A 84 1.17 18.17 8.67
CA ALA A 84 0.05 17.31 9.04
C ALA A 84 0.44 15.83 9.11
N GLY A 85 1.24 15.35 8.14
CA GLY A 85 1.75 13.98 8.15
C GLY A 85 2.71 13.72 9.31
N VAL A 86 3.62 14.65 9.59
CA VAL A 86 4.54 14.56 10.74
C VAL A 86 3.78 14.62 12.06
N GLY A 87 2.81 15.52 12.20
CA GLY A 87 1.95 15.64 13.38
C GLY A 87 1.21 14.34 13.68
N PHE A 88 0.59 13.73 12.66
CA PHE A 88 -0.02 12.40 12.80
C PHE A 88 0.97 11.36 13.33
N LEU A 89 2.19 11.32 12.82
CA LEU A 89 3.21 10.37 13.29
C LEU A 89 3.65 10.63 14.74
N VAL A 90 3.75 11.90 15.14
CA VAL A 90 4.05 12.29 16.53
C VAL A 90 2.92 11.85 17.44
N ASP A 91 1.66 12.06 17.06
CA ASP A 91 0.48 11.63 17.83
C ASP A 91 0.39 10.11 18.01
N GLN A 92 0.99 9.30 17.12
CA GLN A 92 1.05 7.84 17.30
C GLN A 92 2.15 7.40 18.29
N CYS A 93 3.11 8.26 18.59
CA CYS A 93 4.23 7.96 19.49
C CYS A 93 3.97 8.40 20.94
N GLU A 94 2.99 9.28 21.17
CA GLU A 94 2.52 9.71 22.50
C GLU A 94 1.43 8.78 23.05
#